data_AF-K2F5W0-F1
#
_entry.id   AF-K2F5W0-F1
#
_cell.length_a   1.000
_cell.length_b   1.000
_cell.length_c   1.000
_cell.angle_alpha   90.00
_cell.angle_beta   90.00
_cell.angle_gamma   90.00
#
_symmetry.space_group_name_H-M   'P 1'
#
loop_
_entity.id
_entity.type
_entity.pdbx_description
1 polymer ?
#
loop_
_entity_poly.entity_id
_entity_poly.type
_entity_poly.pdbx_seq_one_letter_code
_entity_poly.pdbx_strand_id
1 'polypeptide(L)'
;MNRSRLKQFQPKPWALYALLAISAFSKPVLAELSTGETAANLRSEARDYEYGNGTPRDPEKAVQLYCEASRLGDMEAQYNLGWMYANGRGIARDDATAAYFFAMAAQQGDALSQRLLRQVGEPISPQPACLNVPDEHDRNGQDIVALASPEQRKVMDLVLKLAPEYGVYPRLVMAIIRAESNFNPAAVSPKNAQGLMQLIPETAERFNVRKPFDPEQNIRGGLSYLRWLLAYFKGDVSLVAAA
;
A
#
# COMPACT_ATOMS: atom_id res chain seq x y z
N MET A 1 20.90 -24.59 -80.32
CA MET A 1 21.44 -24.90 -78.97
C MET A 1 21.82 -23.61 -78.27
N ASN A 2 21.06 -23.16 -77.28
CA ASN A 2 21.50 -23.01 -75.88
C ASN A 2 20.37 -22.31 -75.09
N ARG A 3 19.86 -22.96 -74.04
CA ARG A 3 18.84 -22.43 -73.14
C ARG A 3 19.56 -21.68 -72.01
N SER A 4 19.12 -20.47 -71.68
CA SER A 4 19.59 -19.76 -70.47
C SER A 4 18.41 -19.10 -69.78
N ARG A 5 18.26 -19.44 -68.50
CA ARG A 5 17.04 -19.37 -67.69
C ARG A 5 16.66 -17.95 -67.25
N LEU A 6 15.34 -17.77 -67.15
CA LEU A 6 14.63 -16.76 -66.38
C LEU A 6 15.14 -16.67 -64.92
N LYS A 7 15.26 -15.45 -64.41
CA LYS A 7 15.05 -15.14 -62.99
C LYS A 7 14.01 -14.01 -62.89
N GLN A 8 12.75 -14.39 -62.74
CA GLN A 8 11.68 -13.51 -62.30
C GLN A 8 11.90 -13.20 -60.81
N PHE A 9 12.04 -11.92 -60.47
CA PHE A 9 12.05 -11.44 -59.10
C PHE A 9 10.59 -11.36 -58.63
N GLN A 10 10.18 -12.27 -57.75
CA GLN A 10 8.87 -12.24 -57.07
C GLN A 10 9.08 -11.62 -55.68
N PRO A 11 8.51 -10.45 -55.36
CA PRO A 11 8.52 -9.95 -53.99
C PRO A 11 7.58 -10.78 -53.10
N LYS A 12 7.99 -11.06 -51.86
CA LYS A 12 7.25 -11.89 -50.89
C LYS A 12 5.99 -11.16 -50.37
N PRO A 13 4.88 -11.87 -50.09
CA PRO A 13 3.57 -11.27 -49.81
C PRO A 13 3.33 -11.01 -48.30
N TRP A 14 4.20 -10.26 -47.64
CA TRP A 14 3.96 -9.84 -46.25
C TRP A 14 4.23 -8.36 -45.98
N ALA A 15 4.46 -7.56 -47.02
CA ALA A 15 4.72 -6.12 -46.91
C ALA A 15 3.43 -5.27 -47.06
N LEU A 16 2.32 -5.66 -46.43
CA LEU A 16 1.06 -4.90 -46.52
C LEU A 16 0.15 -5.10 -45.30
N TYR A 17 0.66 -4.84 -44.10
CA TYR A 17 -0.17 -4.47 -42.94
C TYR A 17 0.57 -3.44 -42.09
N ALA A 18 0.64 -2.22 -42.63
CA ALA A 18 0.92 -1.01 -41.86
C ALA A 18 -0.35 -0.16 -41.89
N LEU A 19 -1.31 -0.45 -41.00
CA LEU A 19 -2.45 0.43 -40.74
C LEU A 19 -2.79 0.39 -39.24
N LEU A 20 -2.37 1.48 -38.57
CA LEU A 20 -3.09 2.22 -37.54
C LEU A 20 -3.83 1.42 -36.45
N ALA A 21 -3.16 1.25 -35.31
CA ALA A 21 -3.80 1.32 -33.99
C ALA A 21 -2.76 1.67 -32.92
N ILE A 22 -2.22 2.90 -32.97
CA ILE A 22 -1.65 3.49 -31.76
C ILE A 22 -2.81 4.17 -31.05
N SER A 23 -3.58 3.39 -30.29
CA SER A 23 -4.31 3.98 -29.18
C SER A 23 -3.27 4.54 -28.23
N ALA A 24 -3.10 5.86 -28.27
CA ALA A 24 -2.49 6.56 -27.15
C ALA A 24 -3.38 6.27 -25.94
N PHE A 25 -2.97 5.31 -25.11
CA PHE A 25 -3.43 5.22 -23.74
C PHE A 25 -2.98 6.51 -23.06
N SER A 26 -3.80 7.55 -23.17
CA SER A 26 -3.81 8.64 -22.20
C SER A 26 -3.97 7.96 -20.84
N LYS A 27 -2.95 8.09 -19.99
CA LYS A 27 -3.09 7.77 -18.57
C LYS A 27 -4.39 8.42 -18.08
N PRO A 28 -5.25 7.73 -17.32
CA PRO A 28 -6.45 8.37 -16.83
C PRO A 28 -6.01 9.45 -15.84
N VAL A 29 -6.15 10.71 -16.26
CA VAL A 29 -6.11 11.92 -15.40
C VAL A 29 -7.26 11.91 -14.38
N LEU A 30 -8.18 10.94 -14.48
CA LEU A 30 -9.34 10.74 -13.63
C LEU A 30 -9.04 10.29 -12.18
N ALA A 31 -7.84 9.78 -11.88
CA ALA A 31 -7.54 9.25 -10.54
C ALA A 31 -7.10 10.34 -9.53
N GLU A 32 -6.54 11.45 -9.99
CA GLU A 32 -6.09 12.55 -9.12
C GLU A 32 -7.19 13.60 -8.88
N LEU A 33 -8.11 13.77 -9.84
CA LEU A 33 -9.27 14.67 -9.71
C LEU A 33 -10.28 14.19 -8.64
N SER A 34 -10.36 12.87 -8.38
CA SER A 34 -11.36 12.30 -7.48
C SER A 34 -11.04 12.48 -5.99
N THR A 35 -9.76 12.43 -5.61
CA THR A 35 -9.36 12.45 -4.19
C THR A 35 -9.47 13.85 -3.58
N GLY A 36 -9.01 14.88 -4.31
CA GLY A 36 -9.11 16.27 -3.89
C GLY A 36 -10.55 16.79 -3.80
N GLU A 37 -11.41 16.45 -4.76
CA GLU A 37 -12.83 16.81 -4.72
C GLU A 37 -13.55 16.11 -3.55
N THR A 38 -13.26 14.82 -3.33
CA THR A 38 -13.82 14.06 -2.20
C THR A 38 -13.39 14.66 -0.85
N ALA A 39 -12.12 15.04 -0.71
CA ALA A 39 -11.60 15.62 0.52
C ALA A 39 -12.21 16.99 0.83
N ALA A 40 -12.40 17.83 -0.19
CA ALA A 40 -13.06 19.13 -0.05
C ALA A 40 -14.54 18.99 0.36
N ASN A 41 -15.26 18.03 -0.21
CA ASN A 41 -16.65 17.74 0.15
C ASN A 41 -16.76 17.28 1.61
N LEU A 42 -15.91 16.34 2.05
CA LEU A 42 -15.85 15.88 3.44
C LEU A 42 -15.54 17.02 4.41
N ARG A 43 -14.59 17.91 4.07
CA ARG A 43 -14.30 19.10 4.85
C ARG A 43 -15.49 20.07 4.92
N SER A 44 -16.21 20.25 3.82
CA SER A 44 -17.40 21.11 3.80
C SER A 44 -18.47 20.54 4.72
N GLU A 45 -18.76 19.24 4.61
CA GLU A 45 -19.72 18.56 5.47
C GLU A 45 -19.31 18.63 6.95
N ALA A 46 -18.02 18.42 7.25
CA ALA A 46 -17.49 18.57 8.61
C ALA A 46 -17.74 19.96 9.18
N ARG A 47 -17.55 21.01 8.37
CA ARG A 47 -17.82 22.40 8.76
C ARG A 47 -19.30 22.61 9.06
N ASP A 48 -20.18 22.03 8.27
CA ASP A 48 -21.62 22.15 8.46
C ASP A 48 -22.06 21.51 9.79
N TYR A 49 -21.51 20.34 10.16
CA TYR A 49 -21.72 19.75 11.48
C TYR A 49 -21.05 20.54 12.61
N GLU A 50 -19.87 21.11 12.40
CA GLU A 50 -19.15 21.86 13.42
C GLU A 50 -19.93 23.12 13.87
N TYR A 51 -20.51 23.83 12.89
CA TYR A 51 -21.19 25.12 13.10
C TYR A 51 -22.72 25.03 13.06
N GLY A 52 -23.29 23.93 12.59
CA GLY A 52 -24.73 23.73 12.45
C GLY A 52 -25.32 24.41 11.20
N ASN A 53 -24.59 24.44 10.08
CA ASN A 53 -25.06 25.07 8.84
C ASN A 53 -25.95 24.10 8.06
N GLY A 54 -27.27 24.28 8.13
CA GLY A 54 -28.22 23.41 7.41
C GLY A 54 -28.36 21.99 7.99
N THR A 55 -27.61 21.65 9.05
CA THR A 55 -27.68 20.41 9.82
C THR A 55 -27.59 20.72 11.32
N PRO A 56 -28.15 19.90 12.23
CA PRO A 56 -27.91 20.05 13.66
C PRO A 56 -26.42 20.00 13.99
N ARG A 57 -25.99 20.91 14.87
CA ARG A 57 -24.58 20.99 15.28
C ARG A 57 -24.13 19.71 15.99
N ASP A 58 -23.09 19.09 15.47
CA ASP A 58 -22.46 17.87 15.99
C ASP A 58 -20.93 17.95 15.80
N PRO A 59 -20.20 18.48 16.81
CA PRO A 59 -18.76 18.62 16.70
C PRO A 59 -18.03 17.27 16.74
N GLU A 60 -18.61 16.20 17.29
CA GLU A 60 -17.98 14.87 17.29
C GLU A 60 -18.00 14.28 15.88
N LYS A 61 -19.12 14.44 15.16
CA LYS A 61 -19.22 14.05 13.75
C LYS A 61 -18.27 14.86 12.88
N ALA A 62 -18.12 16.16 13.14
CA ALA A 62 -17.15 17.00 12.45
C ALA A 62 -15.70 16.51 12.61
N VAL A 63 -15.30 16.08 13.82
CA VAL A 63 -13.97 15.47 14.06
C VAL A 63 -13.73 14.25 13.17
N GLN A 64 -14.73 13.38 13.02
CA GLN A 64 -14.64 12.18 12.19
C GLN A 64 -14.42 12.54 10.71
N LEU A 65 -15.26 13.44 10.19
CA LEU A 65 -15.22 13.87 8.79
C LEU A 65 -13.93 14.64 8.47
N TYR A 66 -13.48 15.53 9.37
CA TYR A 66 -12.18 16.18 9.22
C TYR A 66 -11.02 15.18 9.24
N CYS A 67 -11.10 14.12 10.04
CA CYS A 67 -10.06 13.10 10.02
C CYS A 67 -10.05 12.32 8.70
N GLU A 68 -11.22 12.00 8.14
CA GLU A 68 -11.32 11.39 6.80
C GLU A 68 -10.73 12.29 5.71
N ALA A 69 -11.11 13.56 5.68
CA ALA A 69 -10.53 14.54 4.75
C ALA A 69 -9.02 14.70 4.94
N SER A 70 -8.54 14.67 6.19
CA SER A 70 -7.10 14.75 6.51
C SER A 70 -6.31 13.56 5.98
N ARG A 71 -6.88 12.34 6.00
CA ARG A 71 -6.28 11.13 5.39
C ARG A 71 -6.13 11.25 3.88
N LEU A 72 -7.06 11.97 3.23
CA LEU A 72 -7.00 12.28 1.81
C LEU A 72 -6.04 13.44 1.48
N GLY A 73 -5.37 14.00 2.49
CA GLY A 73 -4.36 15.05 2.32
C GLY A 73 -4.89 16.49 2.37
N ASP A 74 -6.18 16.72 2.66
CA ASP A 74 -6.73 18.08 2.71
C ASP A 74 -6.10 18.91 3.85
N MET A 75 -5.33 19.93 3.46
CA MET A 75 -4.58 20.80 4.36
C MET A 75 -5.49 21.58 5.33
N GLU A 76 -6.65 22.06 4.85
CA GLU A 76 -7.58 22.81 5.70
C GLU A 76 -8.23 21.90 6.74
N ALA A 77 -8.55 20.65 6.38
CA ALA A 77 -9.08 19.65 7.30
C ALA A 77 -8.06 19.30 8.40
N GLN A 78 -6.79 19.16 8.03
CA GLN A 78 -5.69 18.95 9.00
C GLN A 78 -5.60 20.13 9.97
N TYR A 79 -5.62 21.37 9.47
CA TYR A 79 -5.67 22.56 10.34
C TYR A 79 -6.88 22.56 11.28
N ASN A 80 -8.09 22.35 10.74
CA ASN A 80 -9.32 22.39 11.54
C ASN A 80 -9.33 21.30 12.61
N LEU A 81 -8.89 20.09 12.26
CA LEU A 81 -8.80 18.98 13.22
C LEU A 81 -7.78 19.27 14.31
N GLY A 82 -6.60 19.81 13.96
CA GLY A 82 -5.61 20.27 14.94
C GLY A 82 -6.19 21.32 15.88
N TRP A 83 -6.98 22.26 15.36
CA TRP A 83 -7.66 23.27 16.16
C TRP A 83 -8.70 22.68 17.11
N MET A 84 -9.48 21.68 16.66
CA MET A 84 -10.46 20.99 17.50
C MET A 84 -9.80 20.23 18.66
N TYR A 85 -8.67 19.55 18.41
CA TYR A 85 -7.87 18.92 19.46
C TYR A 85 -7.28 19.94 20.43
N ALA A 86 -6.74 21.07 19.95
CA ALA A 86 -6.17 22.10 20.83
C ALA A 86 -7.21 22.78 21.74
N ASN A 87 -8.47 22.84 21.29
CA ASN A 87 -9.57 23.51 22.00
C ASN A 87 -10.54 22.54 22.68
N GLY A 88 -10.38 21.24 22.49
CA GLY A 88 -11.30 20.22 23.01
C GLY A 88 -12.73 20.35 22.45
N ARG A 89 -12.89 20.66 21.16
CA ARG A 89 -14.21 20.77 20.51
C ARG A 89 -14.61 19.44 19.89
N GLY A 90 -15.66 18.80 20.39
CA GLY A 90 -16.13 17.50 19.87
C GLY A 90 -15.16 16.34 20.11
N ILE A 91 -14.08 16.58 20.86
CA ILE A 91 -13.10 15.60 21.29
C ILE A 91 -12.38 16.15 22.52
N ALA A 92 -11.80 15.29 23.36
CA ALA A 92 -10.98 15.74 24.48
C ALA A 92 -9.77 16.54 23.97
N ARG A 93 -9.36 17.56 24.73
CA ARG A 93 -8.18 18.34 24.38
C ARG A 93 -6.92 17.47 24.42
N ASP A 94 -6.13 17.53 23.36
CA ASP A 94 -4.85 16.84 23.24
C ASP A 94 -3.90 17.68 22.37
N ASP A 95 -2.99 18.40 23.03
CA ASP A 95 -2.07 19.31 22.36
C ASP A 95 -1.02 18.55 21.52
N ALA A 96 -0.65 17.33 21.89
CA ALA A 96 0.33 16.53 21.15
C ALA A 96 -0.27 15.98 19.84
N THR A 97 -1.54 15.57 19.89
CA THR A 97 -2.30 15.22 18.68
C THR A 97 -2.60 16.46 17.84
N ALA A 98 -2.92 17.61 18.44
CA ALA A 98 -3.06 18.88 17.72
C ALA A 98 -1.76 19.26 16.97
N ALA A 99 -0.61 19.14 17.64
CA ALA A 99 0.70 19.38 17.06
C ALA A 99 0.96 18.48 15.84
N TYR A 100 0.54 17.22 15.89
CA TYR A 100 0.63 16.32 14.74
C TYR A 100 -0.11 16.86 13.52
N PHE A 101 -1.38 17.24 13.67
CA PHE A 101 -2.18 17.75 12.56
C PHE A 101 -1.69 19.11 12.05
N PHE A 102 -1.28 20.02 12.95
CA PHE A 102 -0.66 21.28 12.53
C PHE A 102 0.67 21.05 11.81
N ALA A 103 1.49 20.09 12.23
CA ALA A 103 2.72 19.76 11.51
C ALA A 103 2.43 19.28 10.09
N MET A 104 1.39 18.45 9.89
CA MET A 104 0.96 18.02 8.55
C MET A 104 0.55 19.21 7.67
N ALA A 105 -0.32 20.09 8.16
CA ALA A 105 -0.76 21.26 7.41
C ALA A 105 0.40 22.26 7.14
N ALA A 106 1.29 22.44 8.12
CA ALA A 106 2.48 23.28 8.00
C ALA A 106 3.46 22.78 6.93
N GLN A 107 3.61 21.46 6.77
CA GLN A 107 4.42 20.86 5.70
C GLN A 107 3.86 21.14 4.30
N GLN A 108 2.54 21.36 4.20
CA GLN A 108 1.87 21.78 2.97
C GLN A 108 1.87 23.30 2.75
N GLY A 109 2.46 24.07 3.67
CA GLY A 109 2.63 25.52 3.56
C GLY A 109 1.62 26.36 4.36
N ASP A 110 0.78 25.76 5.22
CA ASP A 110 -0.15 26.53 6.05
C ASP A 110 0.58 27.34 7.14
N ALA A 111 0.64 28.66 6.95
CA ALA A 111 1.34 29.58 7.83
C ALA A 111 0.70 29.69 9.23
N LEU A 112 -0.61 29.46 9.34
CA LEU A 112 -1.31 29.47 10.63
C LEU A 112 -0.90 28.26 11.47
N SER A 113 -0.88 27.07 10.88
CA SER A 113 -0.41 25.83 11.51
C SER A 113 1.04 25.94 11.98
N GLN A 114 1.93 26.54 11.17
CA GLN A 114 3.31 26.80 11.60
C GLN A 114 3.41 27.68 12.86
N ARG A 115 2.48 28.64 13.02
CA ARG A 115 2.41 29.48 14.23
C ARG A 115 1.84 28.70 15.41
N LEU A 116 0.76 27.94 15.20
CA LEU A 116 0.10 27.18 16.24
C LEU A 116 0.95 26.01 16.74
N LEU A 117 1.77 25.38 15.89
CA LEU A 117 2.69 24.32 16.29
C LEU A 117 3.65 24.79 17.39
N ARG A 118 4.13 26.04 17.31
CA ARG A 118 4.96 26.65 18.36
C ARG A 118 4.23 26.84 19.69
N GLN A 119 2.90 26.86 19.68
CA GLN A 119 2.07 27.00 20.89
C GLN A 119 1.71 25.66 21.51
N VAL A 120 1.38 24.65 20.70
CA VAL A 120 0.95 23.33 21.18
C VAL A 120 2.11 22.36 21.43
N GLY A 121 3.31 22.66 20.93
CA GLY A 121 4.52 21.87 21.16
C GLY A 121 4.81 20.85 20.06
N GLU A 122 5.50 19.77 20.43
CA GLU A 122 5.97 18.75 19.49
C GLU A 122 4.86 17.74 19.13
N PRO A 123 4.79 17.27 17.86
CA PRO A 123 3.91 16.18 17.45
C PRO A 123 4.09 14.91 18.27
N ILE A 124 2.98 14.22 18.56
CA ILE A 124 3.05 12.86 19.12
C ILE A 124 3.64 11.84 18.14
N SER A 125 4.35 10.83 18.68
CA SER A 125 4.66 9.57 18.02
C SER A 125 4.18 8.41 18.91
N PRO A 126 3.35 7.46 18.41
CA PRO A 126 2.99 7.20 17.01
C PRO A 126 1.82 8.05 16.46
N GLN A 127 1.53 7.88 15.16
CA GLN A 127 0.44 8.55 14.42
C GLN A 127 -0.92 8.44 15.15
N PRO A 128 -1.76 9.49 15.14
CA PRO A 128 -3.09 9.45 15.75
C PRO A 128 -3.95 8.31 15.20
N ALA A 129 -4.67 7.62 16.08
CA ALA A 129 -5.49 6.46 15.72
C ALA A 129 -6.47 6.74 14.57
N CYS A 130 -7.00 7.97 14.49
CA CYS A 130 -7.92 8.32 13.43
C CYS A 130 -7.23 8.37 12.06
N LEU A 131 -5.92 8.60 11.93
CA LEU A 131 -5.23 8.53 10.65
C LEU A 131 -4.77 7.11 10.27
N ASN A 132 -4.85 6.16 11.20
CA ASN A 132 -4.66 4.76 10.88
C ASN A 132 -5.81 4.34 9.97
N VAL A 133 -5.51 4.20 8.68
CA VAL A 133 -6.44 3.55 7.76
C VAL A 133 -6.46 2.09 8.19
N PRO A 134 -7.61 1.53 8.65
CA PRO A 134 -7.75 0.08 8.61
C PRO A 134 -7.54 -0.26 7.14
N ASP A 135 -6.49 -1.03 6.84
CA ASP A 135 -6.15 -1.45 5.48
C ASP A 135 -7.47 -1.81 4.80
N GLU A 136 -7.83 -1.16 3.68
CA GLU A 136 -9.19 -1.27 3.12
C GLU A 136 -9.58 -2.74 2.85
N HIS A 137 -8.57 -3.59 2.67
CA HIS A 137 -8.69 -5.03 2.57
C HIS A 137 -9.21 -5.71 3.85
N ASP A 138 -8.98 -5.17 5.04
CA ASP A 138 -9.42 -5.71 6.33
C ASP A 138 -10.87 -5.33 6.70
N ARG A 139 -11.43 -4.26 6.09
CA ARG A 139 -12.84 -3.85 6.31
C ARG A 139 -13.86 -4.90 5.83
N ASN A 140 -13.46 -5.75 4.90
CA ASN A 140 -14.30 -6.83 4.36
C ASN A 140 -14.26 -8.12 5.19
N GLY A 141 -13.69 -8.09 6.41
CA GLY A 141 -13.52 -9.28 7.25
C GLY A 141 -12.40 -10.20 6.78
N GLN A 142 -11.43 -9.68 6.03
CA GLN A 142 -10.24 -10.42 5.59
C GLN A 142 -9.00 -10.10 6.44
N ASP A 143 -9.19 -9.74 7.72
CA ASP A 143 -8.06 -9.69 8.65
C ASP A 143 -7.53 -11.12 8.82
N ILE A 144 -6.56 -11.44 7.98
CA ILE A 144 -5.88 -12.73 7.91
C ILE A 144 -5.25 -13.07 9.25
N VAL A 145 -4.89 -12.06 10.06
CA VAL A 145 -4.25 -12.23 11.36
C VAL A 145 -5.29 -12.51 12.45
N ALA A 146 -6.43 -11.80 12.46
CA ALA A 146 -7.52 -12.08 13.41
C ALA A 146 -8.14 -13.47 13.20
N LEU A 147 -8.21 -13.94 11.95
CA LEU A 147 -8.77 -15.25 11.60
C LEU A 147 -7.74 -16.40 11.64
N ALA A 148 -6.46 -16.10 11.90
CA ALA A 148 -5.40 -17.09 11.89
C ALA A 148 -5.50 -18.08 13.06
N SER A 149 -5.23 -19.36 12.77
CA SER A 149 -5.00 -20.37 13.81
C SER A 149 -3.78 -20.00 14.67
N PRO A 150 -3.64 -20.57 15.89
CA PRO A 150 -2.45 -20.36 16.72
C PRO A 150 -1.12 -20.67 16.01
N GLU A 151 -1.11 -21.68 15.13
CA GLU A 151 0.06 -22.08 14.34
C GLU A 151 0.36 -21.04 13.25
N GLN A 152 -0.67 -20.56 12.55
CA GLN A 152 -0.54 -19.52 11.53
C GLN A 152 -0.04 -18.20 12.13
N ARG A 153 -0.51 -17.86 13.34
CA ARG A 153 -0.05 -16.67 14.08
C ARG A 153 1.45 -16.69 14.35
N LYS A 154 2.03 -17.83 14.74
CA LYS A 154 3.49 -17.94 14.93
C LYS A 154 4.27 -17.62 13.65
N VAL A 155 3.77 -18.04 12.49
CA VAL A 155 4.38 -17.73 11.19
C VAL A 155 4.21 -16.24 10.87
N MET A 156 3.03 -15.67 11.13
CA MET A 156 2.75 -14.26 10.91
C MET A 156 3.62 -13.34 11.77
N ASP A 157 3.81 -13.67 13.04
CA ASP A 157 4.69 -12.93 13.95
C ASP A 157 6.13 -12.93 13.45
N LEU A 158 6.59 -14.06 12.92
CA LEU A 158 7.90 -14.18 12.31
C LEU A 158 8.00 -13.32 11.03
N VAL A 159 6.96 -13.27 10.21
CA VAL A 159 6.91 -12.40 9.01
C VAL A 159 6.94 -10.92 9.40
N LEU A 160 6.15 -10.51 10.40
CA LEU A 160 6.12 -9.13 10.91
C LEU A 160 7.50 -8.70 11.41
N LYS A 161 8.24 -9.62 12.03
CA LYS A 161 9.61 -9.38 12.48
C LYS A 161 10.61 -9.29 11.31
N LEU A 162 10.58 -10.25 10.39
CA LEU A 162 11.63 -10.42 9.38
C LEU A 162 11.46 -9.52 8.16
N ALA A 163 10.25 -9.38 7.63
CA ALA A 163 10.03 -8.70 6.35
C ALA A 163 10.58 -7.25 6.28
N PRO A 164 10.47 -6.43 7.35
CA PRO A 164 11.07 -5.09 7.38
C PRO A 164 12.59 -5.09 7.23
N GLU A 165 13.31 -6.10 7.74
CA GLU A 165 14.77 -6.22 7.58
C GLU A 165 15.19 -6.30 6.10
N TYR A 166 14.29 -6.82 5.25
CA TYR A 166 14.50 -6.98 3.82
C TYR A 166 13.88 -5.85 2.99
N GLY A 167 13.18 -4.90 3.61
CA GLY A 167 12.46 -3.84 2.91
C GLY A 167 11.24 -4.34 2.13
N VAL A 168 10.61 -5.43 2.58
CA VAL A 168 9.42 -6.01 1.97
C VAL A 168 8.22 -5.82 2.89
N TYR A 169 7.07 -5.47 2.33
CA TYR A 169 5.83 -5.29 3.10
C TYR A 169 5.35 -6.63 3.70
N PRO A 170 5.14 -6.74 5.02
CA PRO A 170 4.69 -7.99 5.66
C PRO A 170 3.42 -8.58 5.06
N ARG A 171 2.44 -7.73 4.72
CA ARG A 171 1.15 -8.17 4.12
C ARG A 171 1.35 -8.89 2.79
N LEU A 172 2.27 -8.42 1.94
CA LEU A 172 2.63 -9.08 0.69
C LEU A 172 3.20 -10.48 0.95
N VAL A 173 4.10 -10.59 1.94
CA VAL A 173 4.75 -11.85 2.30
C VAL A 173 3.73 -12.84 2.86
N MET A 174 2.80 -12.39 3.71
CA MET A 174 1.70 -13.21 4.21
C MET A 174 0.79 -13.69 3.07
N ALA A 175 0.48 -12.83 2.09
CA ALA A 175 -0.31 -13.21 0.92
C ALA A 175 0.40 -14.30 0.09
N ILE A 176 1.71 -14.16 -0.14
CA ILE A 176 2.52 -15.17 -0.83
C ILE A 176 2.53 -16.48 -0.04
N ILE A 177 2.87 -16.47 1.25
CA ILE A 177 2.90 -17.68 2.09
C ILE A 177 1.52 -18.36 2.10
N ARG A 178 0.44 -17.58 2.15
CA ARG A 178 -0.94 -18.10 2.08
C ARG A 178 -1.18 -18.83 0.76
N ALA A 179 -0.79 -18.24 -0.36
CA ALA A 179 -0.98 -18.82 -1.69
C ALA A 179 -0.10 -20.07 -1.91
N GLU A 180 1.14 -20.02 -1.44
CA GLU A 180 2.16 -21.05 -1.69
C GLU A 180 2.02 -22.29 -0.81
N SER A 181 1.74 -22.10 0.48
CA SER A 181 1.73 -23.19 1.45
C SER A 181 0.52 -23.19 2.38
N ASN A 182 -0.34 -22.17 2.29
CA ASN A 182 -1.38 -21.89 3.29
C ASN A 182 -0.80 -21.91 4.74
N PHE A 183 0.39 -21.33 4.92
CA PHE A 183 1.14 -21.27 6.18
C PHE A 183 1.60 -22.63 6.73
N ASN A 184 1.69 -23.68 5.90
CA ASN A 184 2.21 -24.98 6.31
C ASN A 184 3.74 -25.05 6.09
N PRO A 185 4.58 -25.10 7.14
CA PRO A 185 6.03 -25.14 7.01
C PRO A 185 6.56 -26.48 6.47
N ALA A 186 5.74 -27.53 6.46
CA ALA A 186 6.09 -28.84 5.91
C ALA A 186 5.59 -29.03 4.46
N ALA A 187 5.06 -27.97 3.83
CA ALA A 187 4.50 -28.06 2.47
C ALA A 187 5.57 -28.41 1.43
N VAL A 188 5.21 -29.29 0.49
CA VAL A 188 6.04 -29.66 -0.67
C VAL A 188 5.16 -29.70 -1.91
N SER A 189 5.54 -28.96 -2.96
CA SER A 189 4.84 -29.00 -4.25
C SER A 189 5.29 -30.16 -5.14
N PRO A 190 4.53 -30.47 -6.23
CA PRO A 190 4.97 -31.43 -7.24
C PRO A 190 6.30 -31.08 -7.92
N LYS A 191 6.70 -29.80 -7.91
CA LYS A 191 7.99 -29.32 -8.45
C LYS A 191 9.11 -29.35 -7.40
N ASN A 192 8.90 -30.05 -6.28
CA ASN A 192 9.83 -30.10 -5.15
C ASN A 192 10.14 -28.72 -4.54
N ALA A 193 9.21 -27.78 -4.65
CA ALA A 193 9.29 -26.51 -3.94
C ALA A 193 8.89 -26.75 -2.47
N GLN A 194 9.58 -26.13 -1.52
CA GLN A 194 9.55 -26.56 -0.11
C GLN A 194 9.28 -25.42 0.87
N GLY A 195 8.55 -25.74 1.93
CA GLY A 195 8.30 -24.86 3.07
C GLY A 195 7.28 -23.76 2.80
N LEU A 196 7.32 -22.72 3.64
CA LEU A 196 6.31 -21.67 3.69
C LEU A 196 6.20 -20.84 2.41
N MET A 197 7.34 -20.53 1.80
CA MET A 197 7.45 -19.72 0.57
C MET A 197 7.77 -20.56 -0.66
N GLN A 198 7.61 -21.89 -0.58
CA GLN A 198 7.80 -22.82 -1.69
C GLN A 198 9.09 -22.55 -2.49
N LEU A 199 10.23 -22.61 -1.81
CA LEU A 199 11.53 -22.48 -2.46
C LEU A 199 11.92 -23.81 -3.10
N ILE A 200 12.21 -23.82 -4.40
CA ILE A 200 12.87 -24.96 -5.04
C ILE A 200 14.33 -25.09 -4.52
N PRO A 201 14.93 -26.29 -4.53
CA PRO A 201 16.23 -26.54 -3.91
C PRO A 201 17.35 -25.63 -4.43
N GLU A 202 17.38 -25.36 -5.73
CA GLU A 202 18.40 -24.51 -6.36
C GLU A 202 18.28 -23.06 -5.89
N THR A 203 17.05 -22.58 -5.71
CA THR A 203 16.76 -21.25 -5.16
C THR A 203 17.12 -21.20 -3.67
N ALA A 204 16.74 -22.24 -2.91
CA ALA A 204 17.10 -22.35 -1.49
C ALA A 204 18.62 -22.28 -1.28
N GLU A 205 19.39 -23.02 -2.09
CA GLU A 205 20.85 -22.99 -2.06
C GLU A 205 21.41 -21.60 -2.40
N ARG A 206 20.91 -20.98 -3.48
CA ARG A 206 21.32 -19.63 -3.91
C ARG A 206 21.14 -18.58 -2.82
N PHE A 207 20.10 -18.73 -2.00
CA PHE A 207 19.77 -17.81 -0.90
C PHE A 207 20.13 -18.37 0.49
N ASN A 208 21.07 -19.32 0.55
CA ASN A 208 21.67 -19.85 1.78
C ASN A 208 20.66 -20.47 2.78
N VAL A 209 19.60 -21.11 2.26
CA VAL A 209 18.63 -21.89 3.03
C VAL A 209 19.07 -23.35 3.06
N ARG A 210 19.54 -23.81 4.24
CA ARG A 210 19.98 -25.20 4.42
C ARG A 210 18.89 -26.10 4.98
N LYS A 211 17.94 -25.51 5.71
CA LYS A 211 16.79 -26.19 6.30
C LYS A 211 15.51 -25.60 5.72
N PRO A 212 15.06 -26.06 4.55
CA PRO A 212 13.90 -25.45 3.86
C PRO A 212 12.57 -25.62 4.60
N PHE A 213 12.48 -26.57 5.54
CA PHE A 213 11.30 -26.76 6.41
C PHE A 213 11.39 -26.00 7.73
N ASP A 214 12.54 -25.36 8.03
CA ASP A 214 12.65 -24.44 9.16
C ASP A 214 11.97 -23.11 8.79
N PRO A 215 10.93 -22.66 9.52
CA PRO A 215 10.15 -21.48 9.15
C PRO A 215 10.99 -20.22 8.97
N GLU A 216 11.94 -19.97 9.87
CA GLU A 216 12.78 -18.77 9.83
C GLU A 216 13.75 -18.81 8.66
N GLN A 217 14.45 -19.91 8.42
CA GLN A 217 15.33 -20.01 7.25
C GLN A 217 14.55 -19.91 5.95
N ASN A 218 13.40 -20.59 5.83
CA ASN A 218 12.58 -20.54 4.63
C ASN A 218 12.10 -19.12 4.32
N ILE A 219 11.58 -18.41 5.33
CA ILE A 219 11.13 -17.02 5.19
C ILE A 219 12.31 -16.09 4.85
N ARG A 220 13.46 -16.19 5.53
CA ARG A 220 14.64 -15.35 5.21
C ARG A 220 15.12 -15.55 3.78
N GLY A 221 15.17 -16.80 3.31
CA GLY A 221 15.53 -17.13 1.93
C GLY A 221 14.52 -16.59 0.92
N GLY A 222 13.23 -16.80 1.20
CA GLY A 222 12.16 -16.31 0.33
C GLY A 222 12.07 -14.80 0.30
N LEU A 223 12.31 -14.09 1.41
CA LEU A 223 12.42 -12.64 1.45
C LEU A 223 13.62 -12.13 0.65
N SER A 224 14.75 -12.81 0.72
CA SER A 224 15.95 -12.49 -0.09
C SER A 224 15.66 -12.63 -1.57
N TYR A 225 14.99 -13.72 -1.97
CA TYR A 225 14.57 -13.96 -3.34
C TYR A 225 13.53 -12.94 -3.81
N LEU A 226 12.51 -12.67 -3.00
CA LEU A 226 11.45 -11.72 -3.30
C LEU A 226 11.99 -10.30 -3.46
N ARG A 227 12.91 -9.87 -2.59
CA ARG A 227 13.62 -8.58 -2.74
C ARG A 227 14.39 -8.53 -4.06
N TRP A 228 15.06 -9.61 -4.44
CA TRP A 228 15.77 -9.68 -5.72
C TRP A 228 14.82 -9.56 -6.91
N LEU A 229 13.67 -10.24 -6.88
CA LEU A 229 12.63 -10.11 -7.91
C LEU A 229 12.06 -8.69 -7.98
N LEU A 230 11.74 -8.09 -6.84
CA LEU A 230 11.25 -6.70 -6.77
C LEU A 230 12.27 -5.73 -7.36
N ALA A 231 13.56 -5.90 -7.08
CA ALA A 231 14.60 -5.09 -7.71
C ALA A 231 14.67 -5.32 -9.24
N TYR A 232 14.60 -6.58 -9.69
CA TYR A 232 14.64 -6.95 -11.10
C TYR A 232 13.46 -6.36 -11.90
N PHE A 233 12.26 -6.43 -11.34
CA PHE A 233 11.03 -5.89 -11.95
C PHE A 233 10.72 -4.45 -11.53
N LYS A 234 11.71 -3.70 -10.99
CA LYS A 234 11.58 -2.28 -10.62
C LYS A 234 10.39 -1.97 -9.69
N GLY A 235 10.07 -2.90 -8.80
CA GLY A 235 8.98 -2.78 -7.82
C GLY A 235 7.61 -3.22 -8.32
N ASP A 236 7.47 -3.73 -9.55
CA ASP A 236 6.19 -4.22 -10.06
C ASP A 236 5.80 -5.56 -9.42
N VAL A 237 4.92 -5.49 -8.43
CA VAL A 237 4.45 -6.66 -7.67
C VAL A 237 3.69 -7.65 -8.55
N SER A 238 3.00 -7.19 -9.60
CA SER A 238 2.24 -8.08 -10.49
C SER A 238 3.18 -8.95 -11.32
N LEU A 239 4.28 -8.38 -11.81
CA LEU A 239 5.32 -9.14 -12.52
C LEU A 239 6.08 -10.09 -11.59
N VAL A 240 6.36 -9.65 -10.35
CA VAL A 240 7.01 -10.49 -9.34
C VAL A 240 6.14 -11.69 -8.98
N ALA A 241 4.83 -11.52 -8.81
CA ALA A 241 3.91 -12.62 -8.50
C ALA A 241 3.72 -13.61 -9.66
N ALA A 242 4.06 -13.21 -10.89
CA ALA A 242 3.96 -14.05 -12.09
C ALA A 242 5.26 -14.79 -12.45
N ALA A 243 6.38 -14.47 -11.79
CA ALA A 243 7.72 -14.97 -12.11
C ALA A 243 8.09 -16.23 -11.30
#